data_AF-A0A514ZX61-F1
#
_entry.id   AF-A0A514ZX61-F1
#
_cell.length_a   1.000
_cell.length_b   1.000
_cell.length_c   1.000
_cell.angle_alpha   90.00
_cell.angle_beta   90.00
_cell.angle_gamma   90.00
#
_symmetry.space_group_name_H-M   'P 1'
#
loop_
_entity.id
_entity.type
_entity.pdbx_description
1 polymer ?
#
loop_
_entity_poly.entity_id
_entity_poly.type
_entity_poly.pdbx_seq_one_letter_code
_entity_poly.pdbx_strand_id
1 'polypeptide(L)'
;MQTTINWTSPISWLIALALFTLLLVQLWFIVRNESLSTGRKWVRGVLNGVLWLILVGYFLQLHWPISRPATHALLISDNVPTALVRQLKDSLHIQDSFSSRTFKAKYDSVTLVGQQFPTETLTQLSNSALQWIPYNQPDQLEDIHWKGVVRQGEMQRVTGQIQSSKKQVLRLRFGNKTLDSVALHEGNNAFRFQFPAFVKGQSQAELALGSTTLDTLHFFSRPTEPLTIQFLLNSPDFESKTLADWLGKQGHTVTVSATLSKDISSQISINKAGKSAGKSAPDLIITEPVNAANPIVRKAVADGKSVLFINLTNPETDSRVVNQSLGTRWQVRKFSNEPLIPMGNGLNALPYRFADNPTQFVVSGYPIAAQQTAGRVGVSLLSETYPLALSGDSLLYTRVWTAVLARLSESNQNTVQVDAPVYSGIRQAILINNPSNRLTSLRIGKDTLRLTYSPINDRSAVGTSSFRQAGWQPIQDSLAMYVNPLRADDPIAGRALVSQFIKAHSLVSLIGGETSDQTSTAQLPNWGWLLLLLACFTALWVEPKIS
;
A
#
# COMPACT_ATOMS: atom_id res chain seq x y z
N MET A 1 -23.45 6.87 42.09
CA MET A 1 -24.92 7.01 41.96
C MET A 1 -25.17 8.24 41.11
N GLN A 2 -25.93 8.09 40.03
CA GLN A 2 -26.28 9.19 39.12
C GLN A 2 -27.81 9.30 39.04
N THR A 3 -28.34 10.53 39.02
CA THR A 3 -29.77 10.82 38.90
C THR A 3 -30.06 11.33 37.48
N THR A 4 -31.17 10.90 36.87
CA THR A 4 -31.60 11.39 35.54
C THR A 4 -32.29 12.76 35.59
N ILE A 5 -32.51 13.32 36.79
CA ILE A 5 -33.16 14.62 36.95
C ILE A 5 -32.27 15.72 36.38
N ASN A 6 -32.81 16.41 35.38
CA ASN A 6 -32.23 17.65 34.91
C ASN A 6 -32.60 18.80 35.87
N TRP A 7 -31.68 19.11 36.78
CA TRP A 7 -31.81 20.21 37.76
C TRP A 7 -31.74 21.61 37.14
N THR A 8 -31.42 21.72 35.85
CA THR A 8 -31.49 23.00 35.12
C THR A 8 -32.91 23.31 34.63
N SER A 9 -33.81 22.32 34.64
CA SER A 9 -35.22 22.54 34.29
C SER A 9 -36.01 23.09 35.48
N PRO A 10 -36.76 24.20 35.33
CA PRO A 10 -37.58 24.77 36.41
C PRO A 10 -38.73 23.83 36.83
N ILE A 11 -39.17 22.92 35.94
CA ILE A 11 -40.22 21.94 36.24
C ILE A 11 -39.76 20.96 37.32
N SER A 12 -38.49 20.52 37.28
CA SER A 12 -37.92 19.62 38.29
C SER A 12 -37.97 20.24 39.69
N TRP A 13 -37.70 21.54 39.78
CA TRP A 13 -37.77 22.31 41.03
C TRP A 13 -39.21 22.49 41.52
N LEU A 14 -40.17 22.74 40.62
CA LEU A 14 -41.58 22.83 40.97
C LEU A 14 -42.11 21.50 41.51
N ILE A 15 -41.75 20.38 40.89
CA ILE A 15 -42.16 19.05 41.37
C ILE A 15 -41.53 18.74 42.73
N ALA A 16 -40.24 19.04 42.93
CA ALA A 16 -39.58 18.86 44.21
C ALA A 16 -40.21 19.73 45.31
N LEU A 17 -40.53 21.00 45.00
CA LEU A 17 -41.22 21.91 45.91
C LEU A 17 -42.62 21.40 46.26
N ALA A 18 -43.39 20.93 45.27
CA ALA A 18 -44.72 20.38 45.48
C ALA A 18 -44.70 19.10 46.34
N LEU A 19 -43.73 18.22 46.13
CA LEU A 19 -43.52 17.04 46.97
C LEU A 19 -43.16 17.43 48.41
N PHE A 20 -42.29 18.43 48.59
CA PHE A 20 -41.91 18.93 49.91
C PHE A 20 -43.08 19.59 50.66
N THR A 21 -43.87 20.42 49.99
CA THR A 21 -45.05 21.07 50.60
C THR A 21 -46.10 20.05 51.01
N LEU A 22 -46.35 19.02 50.18
CA LEU A 22 -47.30 17.96 50.48
C LEU A 22 -46.84 17.13 51.69
N LEU A 23 -45.54 16.83 51.81
CA LEU A 23 -44.95 16.18 53.00
C LEU A 23 -45.19 17.01 54.28
N LEU A 24 -44.95 18.32 54.24
CA LEU A 24 -45.16 19.20 55.39
C LEU A 24 -46.63 19.27 55.80
N VAL A 25 -47.54 19.41 54.83
CA VAL A 25 -48.99 19.42 55.07
C VAL A 25 -49.43 18.09 55.71
N GLN A 26 -48.92 16.97 55.21
CA GLN A 26 -49.27 15.65 55.73
C GLN A 26 -48.77 15.43 57.17
N LEU A 27 -47.52 15.82 57.47
CA LEU A 27 -46.98 15.76 58.83
C LEU A 27 -47.76 16.68 59.79
N TRP A 28 -48.14 17.88 59.33
CA TRP A 28 -48.95 18.80 60.11
C TRP A 28 -50.32 18.21 60.47
N PHE A 29 -50.99 17.55 59.53
CA PHE A 29 -52.26 16.86 59.80
C PHE A 29 -52.12 15.72 60.81
N ILE A 30 -51.00 14.97 60.79
CA ILE A 30 -50.74 13.89 61.76
C ILE A 30 -50.53 14.44 63.17
N VAL A 31 -49.78 15.55 63.29
CA VAL A 31 -49.49 16.19 64.59
C VAL A 31 -50.75 16.81 65.20
N ARG A 32 -51.52 17.54 64.38
CA ARG A 32 -52.73 18.28 64.79
C ARG A 32 -53.92 17.39 65.16
N ASN A 33 -53.90 16.12 64.77
CA ASN A 33 -55.03 15.24 65.04
C ASN A 33 -55.07 14.83 66.53
N GLU A 34 -56.00 15.39 67.29
CA GLU A 34 -56.18 15.14 68.73
C GLU A 34 -56.84 13.78 69.05
N SER A 35 -57.44 13.13 68.05
CA SER A 35 -58.13 11.83 68.22
C SER A 35 -57.20 10.61 68.21
N LEU A 36 -55.90 10.79 67.94
CA LEU A 36 -54.92 9.71 67.81
C LEU A 36 -54.03 9.61 69.07
N SER A 37 -53.89 8.38 69.60
CA SER A 37 -52.93 8.09 70.67
C SER A 37 -51.49 8.32 70.21
N THR A 38 -50.60 8.64 71.16
CA THR A 38 -49.18 8.94 70.90
C THR A 38 -48.47 7.81 70.13
N GLY A 39 -48.84 6.55 70.39
CA GLY A 39 -48.34 5.38 69.66
C GLY A 39 -48.79 5.35 68.18
N ARG A 40 -50.07 5.63 67.89
CA ARG A 40 -50.58 5.68 66.52
C ARG A 40 -49.98 6.83 65.71
N LYS A 41 -49.75 7.98 66.35
CA LYS A 41 -49.04 9.10 65.71
C LYS A 41 -47.64 8.69 65.24
N TRP A 42 -46.93 7.90 66.03
CA TRP A 42 -45.59 7.42 65.69
C TRP A 42 -45.62 6.41 64.53
N VAL A 43 -46.51 5.42 64.59
CA VAL A 43 -46.68 4.40 63.52
C VAL A 43 -47.04 5.05 62.18
N ARG A 44 -48.00 5.98 62.17
CA ARG A 44 -48.35 6.75 60.97
C ARG A 44 -47.22 7.65 60.48
N GLY A 45 -46.46 8.24 61.40
CA GLY A 45 -45.28 9.03 61.06
C GLY A 45 -44.24 8.20 60.33
N VAL A 46 -43.92 7.00 60.83
CA VAL A 46 -42.96 6.09 60.22
C VAL A 46 -43.45 5.58 58.86
N LEU A 47 -44.69 5.12 58.75
CA LEU A 47 -45.26 4.64 57.48
C LEU A 47 -45.27 5.72 56.39
N ASN A 48 -45.63 6.96 56.75
CA ASN A 48 -45.56 8.07 55.81
C ASN A 48 -44.10 8.45 55.48
N GLY A 49 -43.20 8.38 56.45
CA GLY A 49 -41.75 8.55 56.20
C GLY A 49 -41.23 7.56 55.16
N VAL A 50 -41.61 6.27 55.26
CA VAL A 50 -41.23 5.23 54.30
C VAL A 50 -41.86 5.47 52.94
N LEU A 51 -43.15 5.84 52.88
CA LEU A 51 -43.83 6.19 51.63
C LEU A 51 -43.11 7.35 50.90
N TRP A 52 -42.73 8.39 51.65
CA TRP A 52 -42.01 9.54 51.10
C TRP A 52 -40.60 9.20 50.65
N LEU A 53 -39.89 8.32 51.37
CA LEU A 53 -38.58 7.83 50.95
C LEU A 53 -38.67 7.08 49.63
N ILE A 54 -39.72 6.28 49.43
CA ILE A 54 -40.00 5.56 48.17
C ILE A 54 -40.38 6.54 47.05
N LEU A 55 -41.21 7.56 47.31
CA LEU A 55 -41.57 8.59 46.33
C LEU A 55 -40.35 9.41 45.89
N VAL A 56 -39.50 9.80 46.83
CA VAL A 56 -38.23 10.49 46.55
C VAL A 56 -37.30 9.57 45.76
N GLY A 57 -37.18 8.30 46.14
CA GLY A 57 -36.40 7.30 45.40
C GLY A 57 -36.88 7.10 43.96
N TYR A 58 -38.20 7.06 43.75
CA TYR A 58 -38.82 6.98 42.43
C TYR A 58 -38.58 8.25 41.60
N PHE A 59 -38.73 9.43 42.20
CA PHE A 59 -38.49 10.71 41.54
C PHE A 59 -37.02 10.88 41.13
N LEU A 60 -36.09 10.51 42.02
CA LEU A 60 -34.65 10.58 41.78
C LEU A 60 -34.16 9.57 40.74
N GLN A 61 -34.94 8.52 40.45
CA GLN A 61 -34.59 7.41 39.56
C GLN A 61 -33.11 7.01 39.74
N LEU A 62 -32.74 6.47 40.90
CA LEU A 62 -31.34 6.17 41.17
C LEU A 62 -30.79 5.08 40.23
N HIS A 63 -29.62 5.36 39.65
CA HIS A 63 -28.86 4.43 38.82
C HIS A 63 -27.57 4.01 39.52
N TRP A 64 -27.27 2.71 39.42
CA TRP A 64 -26.02 2.12 39.90
C TRP A 64 -25.24 1.55 38.73
N PRO A 65 -23.91 1.76 38.67
CA PRO A 65 -23.06 1.12 37.68
C PRO A 65 -23.00 -0.39 37.96
N ILE A 66 -23.34 -1.19 36.95
CA ILE A 66 -23.11 -2.64 36.97
C ILE A 66 -22.05 -2.95 35.92
N SER A 67 -20.99 -3.65 36.32
CA SER A 67 -20.04 -4.26 35.41
C SER A 67 -20.74 -5.37 34.65
N ARG A 68 -21.02 -5.16 33.36
CA ARG A 68 -21.49 -6.24 32.49
C ARG A 68 -20.28 -7.05 32.02
N PRO A 69 -20.41 -8.39 31.91
CA PRO A 69 -19.36 -9.19 31.28
C PRO A 69 -19.18 -8.72 29.83
N ALA A 70 -17.93 -8.51 29.42
CA ALA A 70 -17.61 -8.09 28.06
C ALA A 70 -18.21 -9.09 27.05
N THR A 71 -19.03 -8.58 26.15
CA THR A 71 -19.67 -9.36 25.10
C THR A 71 -18.74 -9.43 23.89
N HIS A 72 -18.46 -10.65 23.44
CA HIS A 72 -17.59 -10.90 22.30
C HIS A 72 -18.34 -11.68 21.22
N ALA A 73 -18.25 -11.23 19.97
CA ALA A 73 -18.88 -11.90 18.84
C ALA A 73 -17.91 -12.11 17.68
N LEU A 74 -18.21 -13.13 16.87
CA LEU A 74 -17.47 -13.43 15.65
C LEU A 74 -18.27 -12.97 14.43
N LEU A 75 -17.70 -12.06 13.65
CA LEU A 75 -18.28 -11.57 12.39
C LEU A 75 -17.62 -12.27 11.21
N ILE A 76 -18.40 -13.05 10.46
CA ILE A 76 -17.92 -13.93 9.40
C ILE A 76 -18.21 -13.29 8.05
N SER A 77 -17.22 -13.26 7.16
CA SER A 77 -17.45 -12.90 5.75
C SER A 77 -18.01 -14.08 4.95
N ASP A 78 -18.77 -13.76 3.89
CA ASP A 78 -19.53 -14.74 3.11
C ASP A 78 -18.66 -15.85 2.46
N ASN A 79 -17.36 -15.62 2.29
CA ASN A 79 -16.42 -16.53 1.64
C ASN A 79 -15.71 -17.54 2.57
N VAL A 80 -16.00 -17.52 3.88
CA VAL A 80 -15.35 -18.38 4.88
C VAL A 80 -16.09 -19.71 5.02
N PRO A 81 -15.41 -20.87 4.89
CA PRO A 81 -16.02 -22.18 5.07
C PRO A 81 -16.56 -22.39 6.48
N THR A 82 -17.71 -23.03 6.59
CA THR A 82 -18.35 -23.36 7.88
C THR A 82 -17.49 -24.24 8.77
N ALA A 83 -16.63 -25.09 8.19
CA ALA A 83 -15.66 -25.90 8.93
C ALA A 83 -14.64 -25.04 9.70
N LEU A 84 -14.09 -24.02 9.05
CA LEU A 84 -13.15 -23.10 9.68
C LEU A 84 -13.84 -22.26 10.76
N VAL A 85 -15.08 -21.82 10.50
CA VAL A 85 -15.88 -21.10 11.50
C VAL A 85 -16.08 -21.93 12.77
N ARG A 86 -16.42 -23.23 12.64
CA ARG A 86 -16.58 -24.12 13.80
C ARG A 86 -15.28 -24.26 14.58
N GLN A 87 -14.17 -24.51 13.89
CA GLN A 87 -12.85 -24.62 14.51
C GLN A 87 -12.47 -23.33 15.27
N LEU A 88 -12.76 -22.16 14.70
CA LEU A 88 -12.49 -20.87 15.35
C LEU A 88 -13.40 -20.63 16.55
N LYS A 89 -14.69 -20.98 16.47
CA LYS A 89 -15.61 -20.91 17.61
C LYS A 89 -15.12 -21.75 18.78
N ASP A 90 -14.72 -22.99 18.50
CA ASP A 90 -14.22 -23.92 19.50
C ASP A 90 -12.91 -23.42 20.12
N SER A 91 -12.00 -22.89 19.28
CA SER A 91 -10.70 -22.39 19.74
C SER A 91 -10.81 -21.10 20.57
N LEU A 92 -11.65 -20.17 20.14
CA LEU A 92 -11.83 -18.86 20.77
C LEU A 92 -12.89 -18.88 21.89
N HIS A 93 -13.60 -19.99 22.07
CA HIS A 93 -14.70 -20.15 23.03
C HIS A 93 -15.83 -19.11 22.84
N ILE A 94 -16.09 -18.72 21.59
CA ILE A 94 -17.12 -17.71 21.23
C ILE A 94 -18.38 -18.42 20.75
N GLN A 95 -19.49 -18.19 21.44
CA GLN A 95 -20.80 -18.78 21.09
C GLN A 95 -21.48 -18.00 19.96
N ASP A 96 -21.44 -16.67 20.04
CA ASP A 96 -22.14 -15.77 19.15
C ASP A 96 -21.37 -15.54 17.84
N SER A 97 -21.99 -15.89 16.71
CA SER A 97 -21.47 -15.57 15.38
C SER A 97 -22.52 -15.07 14.44
N PHE A 98 -22.16 -14.08 13.63
CA PHE A 98 -23.07 -13.46 12.68
C PHE A 98 -22.44 -13.37 11.30
N SER A 99 -23.28 -13.44 10.27
CA SER A 99 -22.92 -12.96 8.94
C SER A 99 -22.98 -11.43 8.89
N SER A 100 -22.35 -10.81 7.90
CA SER A 100 -22.42 -9.36 7.70
C SER A 100 -23.84 -8.80 7.59
N ARG A 101 -24.80 -9.62 7.12
CA ARG A 101 -26.20 -9.22 6.92
C ARG A 101 -27.04 -9.23 8.20
N THR A 102 -26.67 -10.09 9.15
CA THR A 102 -27.45 -10.33 10.38
C THR A 102 -26.86 -9.61 11.60
N PHE A 103 -25.67 -9.03 11.45
CA PHE A 103 -24.97 -8.38 12.54
C PHE A 103 -25.73 -7.14 13.03
N LYS A 104 -25.78 -6.98 14.35
CA LYS A 104 -26.27 -5.79 15.03
C LYS A 104 -25.20 -5.33 16.00
N ALA A 105 -24.76 -4.07 15.88
CA ALA A 105 -23.72 -3.50 16.74
C ALA A 105 -24.18 -3.36 18.20
N LYS A 106 -23.96 -4.41 18.99
CA LYS A 106 -24.23 -4.48 20.43
C LYS A 106 -23.11 -5.16 21.23
N TYR A 107 -21.97 -5.41 20.57
CA TYR A 107 -20.87 -6.18 21.14
C TYR A 107 -19.69 -5.28 21.48
N ASP A 108 -19.10 -5.52 22.64
CA ASP A 108 -17.96 -4.73 23.14
C ASP A 108 -16.69 -5.07 22.34
N SER A 109 -16.57 -6.31 21.89
CA SER A 109 -15.47 -6.77 21.06
C SER A 109 -15.95 -7.70 19.94
N VAL A 110 -15.34 -7.56 18.76
CA VAL A 110 -15.71 -8.30 17.55
C VAL A 110 -14.46 -8.83 16.86
N THR A 111 -14.43 -10.14 16.65
CA THR A 111 -13.43 -10.78 15.80
C THR A 111 -13.95 -10.89 14.37
N LEU A 112 -13.34 -10.16 13.45
CA LEU A 112 -13.56 -10.23 12.01
C LEU A 112 -12.86 -11.46 11.44
N VAL A 113 -13.60 -12.36 10.80
CA VAL A 113 -13.04 -13.54 10.13
C VAL A 113 -13.27 -13.44 8.63
N GLY A 114 -12.16 -13.41 7.88
CA GLY A 114 -12.13 -13.21 6.43
C GLY A 114 -11.94 -11.75 6.02
N GLN A 115 -12.21 -11.41 4.77
CA GLN A 115 -11.81 -10.11 4.20
C GLN A 115 -12.86 -9.43 3.31
N GLN A 116 -14.04 -10.04 3.14
CA GLN A 116 -15.12 -9.50 2.33
C GLN A 116 -16.26 -9.00 3.23
N PHE A 117 -16.14 -7.74 3.68
CA PHE A 117 -17.15 -7.09 4.50
C PHE A 117 -17.71 -5.85 3.79
N PRO A 118 -19.03 -5.64 3.79
CA PRO A 118 -19.63 -4.39 3.34
C PRO A 118 -19.15 -3.21 4.19
N THR A 119 -18.96 -2.05 3.57
CA THR A 119 -18.53 -0.82 4.26
C THR A 119 -19.51 -0.43 5.36
N GLU A 120 -20.82 -0.64 5.14
CA GLU A 120 -21.89 -0.36 6.10
C GLU A 120 -21.77 -1.23 7.36
N THR A 121 -21.32 -2.48 7.21
CA THR A 121 -21.10 -3.37 8.36
C THR A 121 -19.86 -2.93 9.14
N LEU A 122 -18.78 -2.51 8.46
CA LEU A 122 -17.57 -2.04 9.13
C LEU A 122 -17.81 -0.72 9.87
N THR A 123 -18.57 0.22 9.32
CA THR A 123 -18.86 1.48 10.01
C THR A 123 -19.66 1.28 11.30
N GLN A 124 -20.52 0.26 11.37
CA GLN A 124 -21.23 -0.11 12.60
C GLN A 124 -20.30 -0.58 13.73
N LEU A 125 -19.07 -0.98 13.40
CA LEU A 125 -18.07 -1.50 14.34
C LEU A 125 -17.14 -0.40 14.90
N SER A 126 -17.42 0.88 14.60
CA SER A 126 -16.52 1.99 14.99
C SER A 126 -16.23 2.08 16.49
N ASN A 127 -17.13 1.54 17.34
CA ASN A 127 -17.07 1.63 18.79
C ASN A 127 -16.76 0.29 19.49
N SER A 128 -16.52 -0.78 18.74
CA SER A 128 -16.20 -2.11 19.29
C SER A 128 -14.70 -2.37 19.19
N ALA A 129 -14.11 -3.09 20.15
CA ALA A 129 -12.71 -3.54 20.04
C ALA A 129 -12.59 -4.60 18.94
N LEU A 130 -11.67 -4.41 17.99
CA LEU A 130 -11.59 -5.25 16.79
C LEU A 130 -10.34 -6.12 16.77
N GLN A 131 -10.55 -7.40 16.45
CA GLN A 131 -9.49 -8.32 16.05
C GLN A 131 -9.79 -8.84 14.64
N TRP A 132 -8.76 -8.99 13.81
CA TRP A 132 -8.93 -9.47 12.44
C TRP A 132 -8.15 -10.75 12.20
N ILE A 133 -8.84 -11.78 11.71
CA ILE A 133 -8.31 -13.07 11.27
C ILE A 133 -8.61 -13.19 9.77
N PRO A 134 -7.63 -12.92 8.88
CA PRO A 134 -7.85 -13.06 7.44
C PRO A 134 -8.09 -14.53 7.06
N TYR A 135 -8.86 -14.73 5.99
CA TYR A 135 -9.07 -16.05 5.40
C TYR A 135 -8.61 -16.01 3.95
N ASN A 136 -7.59 -16.81 3.65
CA ASN A 136 -7.01 -16.94 2.32
C ASN A 136 -7.60 -18.19 1.67
N GLN A 137 -8.36 -18.03 0.59
CA GLN A 137 -8.79 -19.17 -0.20
C GLN A 137 -7.60 -19.74 -0.99
N PRO A 138 -7.40 -21.07 -1.02
CA PRO A 138 -6.40 -21.67 -1.89
C PRO A 138 -6.61 -21.25 -3.35
N ASP A 139 -5.51 -21.10 -4.06
CA ASP A 139 -5.43 -20.69 -5.46
C ASP A 139 -5.92 -19.25 -5.75
N GLN A 140 -6.06 -18.41 -4.72
CA GLN A 140 -6.31 -16.97 -4.84
C GLN A 140 -5.13 -16.14 -4.34
N LEU A 141 -5.00 -14.93 -4.89
CA LEU A 141 -3.98 -13.98 -4.45
C LEU A 141 -4.31 -13.45 -3.06
N GLU A 142 -3.33 -13.49 -2.17
CA GLU A 142 -3.44 -12.89 -0.84
C GLU A 142 -3.02 -11.43 -0.85
N ASP A 143 -1.95 -11.15 -1.59
CA ASP A 143 -1.35 -9.84 -1.71
C ASP A 143 -0.57 -9.75 -3.03
N ILE A 144 -0.53 -8.56 -3.61
CA ILE A 144 0.21 -8.28 -4.85
C ILE A 144 0.58 -6.80 -4.91
N HIS A 145 1.81 -6.52 -5.33
CA HIS A 145 2.36 -5.16 -5.45
C HIS A 145 3.18 -5.02 -6.71
N TRP A 146 3.04 -3.88 -7.38
CA TRP A 146 3.89 -3.43 -8.48
C TRP A 146 3.92 -1.91 -8.56
N LYS A 147 4.79 -1.35 -9.41
CA LYS A 147 4.79 0.09 -9.69
C LYS A 147 3.70 0.43 -10.71
N GLY A 148 2.73 1.25 -10.34
CA GLY A 148 1.69 1.75 -11.24
C GLY A 148 2.20 2.68 -12.33
N VAL A 149 3.35 3.34 -12.11
CA VAL A 149 4.06 4.15 -13.11
C VAL A 149 5.51 3.71 -13.19
N VAL A 150 5.95 3.36 -14.41
CA VAL A 150 7.31 2.92 -14.72
C VAL A 150 7.82 3.69 -15.94
N ARG A 151 9.14 3.77 -16.11
CA ARG A 151 9.73 4.26 -17.37
C ARG A 151 9.81 3.13 -18.38
N GLN A 152 9.77 3.48 -19.66
CA GLN A 152 10.12 2.52 -20.70
C GLN A 152 11.54 1.97 -20.45
N GLY A 153 11.65 0.64 -20.40
CA GLY A 153 12.85 -0.12 -20.08
C GLY A 153 13.15 -0.32 -18.60
N GLU A 154 12.46 0.40 -17.71
CA GLU A 154 12.57 0.16 -16.29
C GLU A 154 12.07 -1.25 -15.96
N MET A 155 12.82 -1.97 -15.14
CA MET A 155 12.40 -3.28 -14.65
C MET A 155 11.19 -3.12 -13.73
N GLN A 156 10.03 -3.55 -14.22
CA GLN A 156 8.85 -3.77 -13.42
C GLN A 156 9.08 -5.01 -12.57
N ARG A 157 8.78 -4.87 -11.28
CA ARG A 157 8.82 -5.98 -10.32
C ARG A 157 7.43 -6.17 -9.77
N VAL A 158 6.94 -7.39 -9.88
CA VAL A 158 5.66 -7.80 -9.30
C VAL A 158 5.98 -8.75 -8.16
N THR A 159 5.48 -8.48 -6.97
CA THR A 159 5.66 -9.35 -5.80
C THR A 159 4.34 -9.61 -5.13
N GLY A 160 4.17 -10.79 -4.55
CA GLY A 160 2.94 -11.13 -3.86
C GLY A 160 3.02 -12.45 -3.12
N GLN A 161 1.88 -12.85 -2.57
CA GLN A 161 1.70 -14.10 -1.85
C GLN A 161 0.45 -14.83 -2.35
N ILE A 162 0.55 -16.17 -2.40
CA ILE A 162 -0.53 -17.06 -2.81
C ILE A 162 -0.42 -18.37 -2.02
N GLN A 163 -1.54 -18.84 -1.51
CA GLN A 163 -1.66 -20.21 -1.01
C GLN A 163 -2.07 -21.12 -2.16
N SER A 164 -1.26 -22.12 -2.50
CA SER A 164 -1.50 -23.02 -3.63
C SER A 164 -2.05 -24.35 -3.12
N SER A 165 -3.13 -24.85 -3.72
CA SER A 165 -3.74 -26.14 -3.34
C SER A 165 -2.88 -27.35 -3.74
N LYS A 166 -1.98 -27.17 -4.71
CA LYS A 166 -1.12 -28.22 -5.28
C LYS A 166 0.13 -27.63 -5.94
N LYS A 167 1.01 -28.49 -6.45
CA LYS A 167 2.12 -28.06 -7.32
C LYS A 167 1.59 -27.55 -8.66
N GLN A 168 1.92 -26.32 -9.03
CA GLN A 168 1.49 -25.69 -10.28
C GLN A 168 2.39 -24.50 -10.64
N VAL A 169 2.14 -23.84 -11.77
CA VAL A 169 2.98 -22.72 -12.25
C VAL A 169 2.15 -21.46 -12.36
N LEU A 170 2.63 -20.40 -11.72
CA LEU A 170 2.13 -19.03 -11.84
C LEU A 170 2.88 -18.34 -12.98
N ARG A 171 2.16 -17.73 -13.92
CA ARG A 171 2.71 -17.10 -15.11
C ARG A 171 2.27 -15.66 -15.21
N LEU A 172 3.19 -14.76 -15.50
CA LEU A 172 2.89 -13.40 -15.89
C LEU A 172 2.90 -13.30 -17.42
N ARG A 173 1.82 -12.80 -18.02
CA ARG A 173 1.59 -12.77 -19.46
C ARG A 173 1.36 -11.36 -19.99
N PHE A 174 1.80 -11.13 -21.22
CA PHE A 174 1.48 -9.94 -21.99
C PHE A 174 0.99 -10.37 -23.37
N GLY A 175 -0.32 -10.24 -23.61
CA GLY A 175 -0.97 -10.91 -24.74
C GLY A 175 -0.68 -12.42 -24.71
N ASN A 176 -0.23 -12.98 -25.82
CA ASN A 176 0.07 -14.42 -25.94
C ASN A 176 1.47 -14.83 -25.46
N LYS A 177 2.30 -13.89 -24.98
CA LYS A 177 3.66 -14.18 -24.53
C LYS A 177 3.74 -14.25 -23.01
N THR A 178 4.41 -15.29 -22.50
CA THR A 178 4.76 -15.36 -21.08
C THR A 178 5.98 -14.47 -20.84
N LEU A 179 5.84 -13.48 -19.96
CA LEU A 179 6.91 -12.58 -19.56
C LEU A 179 7.86 -13.25 -18.58
N ASP A 180 7.29 -13.95 -17.59
CA ASP A 180 8.02 -14.62 -16.50
C ASP A 180 7.12 -15.70 -15.86
N SER A 181 7.70 -16.67 -15.15
CA SER A 181 6.97 -17.76 -14.51
C SER A 181 7.65 -18.27 -13.24
N VAL A 182 6.86 -18.67 -12.25
CA VAL A 182 7.33 -19.23 -10.97
C VAL A 182 6.59 -20.54 -10.68
N ALA A 183 7.34 -21.58 -10.32
CA ALA A 183 6.76 -22.84 -9.85
C ALA A 183 6.33 -22.68 -8.39
N LEU A 184 5.09 -23.07 -8.09
CA LEU A 184 4.49 -23.08 -6.76
C LEU A 184 4.52 -24.49 -6.19
N HIS A 185 4.82 -24.61 -4.90
CA HIS A 185 4.58 -25.82 -4.11
C HIS A 185 3.21 -25.74 -3.43
N GLU A 186 2.71 -26.86 -2.90
CA GLU A 186 1.50 -26.85 -2.08
C GLU A 186 1.71 -26.03 -0.79
N GLY A 187 0.70 -25.26 -0.37
CA GLY A 187 0.79 -24.34 0.76
C GLY A 187 1.18 -22.91 0.38
N ASN A 188 1.80 -22.18 1.30
CA ASN A 188 2.06 -20.75 1.13
C ASN A 188 3.29 -20.50 0.26
N ASN A 189 3.15 -19.67 -0.77
CA ASN A 189 4.21 -19.31 -1.68
C ASN A 189 4.34 -17.78 -1.76
N ALA A 190 5.55 -17.27 -1.60
CA ALA A 190 5.88 -15.91 -2.03
C ALA A 190 6.40 -15.97 -3.47
N PHE A 191 5.97 -15.04 -4.32
CA PHE A 191 6.43 -14.97 -5.71
C PHE A 191 7.02 -13.60 -6.04
N ARG A 192 7.89 -13.60 -7.05
CA ARG A 192 8.48 -12.39 -7.62
C ARG A 192 8.65 -12.57 -9.12
N PHE A 193 8.01 -11.71 -9.89
CA PHE A 193 8.23 -11.60 -11.33
C PHE A 193 9.04 -10.35 -11.66
N GLN A 194 9.83 -10.42 -12.72
CA GLN A 194 10.59 -9.29 -13.23
C GLN A 194 10.53 -9.22 -14.75
N PHE A 195 10.18 -8.05 -15.28
CA PHE A 195 10.23 -7.79 -16.71
C PHE A 195 10.48 -6.31 -16.98
N PRO A 196 11.17 -5.93 -18.06
CA PRO A 196 11.30 -4.52 -18.44
C PRO A 196 9.97 -4.00 -18.99
N ALA A 197 9.61 -2.76 -18.71
CA ALA A 197 8.46 -2.12 -19.33
C ALA A 197 8.75 -1.78 -20.80
N PHE A 198 8.31 -2.59 -21.75
CA PHE A 198 8.69 -2.46 -23.17
C PHE A 198 7.70 -1.66 -24.04
N VAL A 199 6.47 -1.43 -23.57
CA VAL A 199 5.45 -0.62 -24.28
C VAL A 199 5.42 0.80 -23.73
N LYS A 200 4.98 1.78 -24.54
CA LYS A 200 4.75 3.17 -24.10
C LYS A 200 3.26 3.39 -23.79
N GLY A 201 2.96 4.17 -22.76
CA GLY A 201 1.61 4.56 -22.37
C GLY A 201 0.92 3.54 -21.45
N GLN A 202 -0.42 3.50 -21.53
CA GLN A 202 -1.27 2.59 -20.76
C GLN A 202 -0.98 1.14 -21.16
N SER A 203 -0.65 0.28 -20.19
CA SER A 203 -0.28 -1.11 -20.43
C SER A 203 -0.90 -2.03 -19.39
N GLN A 204 -1.10 -3.29 -19.76
CA GLN A 204 -1.64 -4.32 -18.88
C GLN A 204 -0.88 -5.65 -19.05
N ALA A 205 -0.71 -6.38 -17.95
CA ALA A 205 -0.19 -7.74 -17.95
C ALA A 205 -1.09 -8.64 -17.10
N GLU A 206 -1.31 -9.88 -17.52
CA GLU A 206 -2.19 -10.82 -16.85
C GLU A 206 -1.39 -11.78 -15.98
N LEU A 207 -1.79 -11.92 -14.72
CA LEU A 207 -1.26 -12.93 -13.82
C LEU A 207 -2.18 -14.15 -13.85
N ALA A 208 -1.66 -15.28 -14.32
CA ALA A 208 -2.44 -16.50 -14.54
C ALA A 208 -1.86 -17.69 -13.79
N LEU A 209 -2.74 -18.47 -13.17
CA LEU A 209 -2.47 -19.74 -12.52
C LEU A 209 -3.01 -20.87 -13.41
N GLY A 210 -2.11 -21.58 -14.07
CA GLY A 210 -2.52 -22.54 -15.11
C GLY A 210 -3.22 -21.85 -16.29
N SER A 211 -4.52 -22.11 -16.47
CA SER A 211 -5.39 -21.49 -17.48
C SER A 211 -6.25 -20.36 -16.94
N THR A 212 -6.30 -20.16 -15.61
CA THR A 212 -7.18 -19.18 -14.97
C THR A 212 -6.42 -17.89 -14.73
N THR A 213 -6.95 -16.77 -15.22
CA THR A 213 -6.42 -15.44 -14.89
C THR A 213 -6.86 -15.06 -13.48
N LEU A 214 -5.88 -14.78 -12.61
CA LEU A 214 -6.12 -14.36 -11.23
C LEU A 214 -6.29 -12.84 -11.11
N ASP A 215 -5.48 -12.05 -11.84
CA ASP A 215 -5.53 -10.59 -11.80
C ASP A 215 -4.91 -9.97 -13.07
N THR A 216 -5.21 -8.70 -13.33
CA THR A 216 -4.68 -7.90 -14.42
C THR A 216 -3.95 -6.67 -13.88
N LEU A 217 -2.63 -6.66 -14.07
CA LEU A 217 -1.73 -5.61 -13.63
C LEU A 217 -1.79 -4.45 -14.61
N HIS A 218 -2.36 -3.34 -14.18
CA HIS A 218 -2.38 -2.09 -14.94
C HIS A 218 -1.20 -1.21 -14.54
N PHE A 219 -0.42 -0.75 -15.52
CA PHE A 219 0.69 0.16 -15.29
C PHE A 219 0.89 1.11 -16.46
N PHE A 220 1.34 2.32 -16.18
CA PHE A 220 1.67 3.31 -17.20
C PHE A 220 3.17 3.34 -17.42
N SER A 221 3.59 3.17 -18.66
CA SER A 221 4.98 3.27 -19.06
C SER A 221 5.24 4.63 -19.70
N ARG A 222 5.86 5.54 -18.95
CA ARG A 222 6.20 6.86 -19.46
C ARG A 222 7.37 6.75 -20.45
N PRO A 223 7.38 7.57 -21.52
CA PRO A 223 8.52 7.61 -22.44
C PRO A 223 9.77 8.03 -21.68
N THR A 224 10.90 7.46 -22.07
CA THR A 224 12.21 7.93 -21.61
C THR A 224 12.59 9.16 -22.42
N GLU A 225 13.11 10.19 -21.75
CA GLU A 225 13.60 11.39 -22.44
C GLU A 225 14.70 11.03 -23.45
N PRO A 226 14.67 11.58 -24.68
CA PRO A 226 15.71 11.34 -25.65
C PRO A 226 17.09 11.75 -25.12
N LEU A 227 17.98 10.78 -24.94
CA LEU A 227 19.38 11.03 -24.60
C LEU A 227 20.18 11.53 -25.81
N THR A 228 21.20 12.35 -25.52
CA THR A 228 22.29 12.62 -26.47
C THR A 228 23.42 11.61 -26.26
N ILE A 229 23.63 10.73 -27.23
CA ILE A 229 24.54 9.59 -27.13
C ILE A 229 25.70 9.76 -28.10
N GLN A 230 26.93 9.57 -27.63
CA GLN A 230 28.12 9.57 -28.47
C GLN A 230 28.81 8.21 -28.44
N PHE A 231 29.03 7.59 -29.60
CA PHE A 231 29.93 6.47 -29.74
C PHE A 231 31.33 6.98 -30.05
N LEU A 232 32.31 6.49 -29.30
CA LEU A 232 33.73 6.70 -29.53
C LEU A 232 34.38 5.33 -29.76
N LEU A 233 34.65 5.01 -31.02
CA LEU A 233 35.08 3.68 -31.45
C LEU A 233 36.47 3.73 -32.09
N ASN A 234 37.26 2.69 -31.88
CA ASN A 234 38.55 2.56 -32.54
C ASN A 234 38.44 1.94 -33.93
N SER A 235 37.37 1.21 -34.20
CA SER A 235 37.04 0.68 -35.52
C SER A 235 35.53 0.54 -35.67
N PRO A 236 34.97 0.65 -36.89
CA PRO A 236 33.58 0.31 -37.15
C PRO A 236 33.32 -1.19 -36.92
N ASP A 237 32.24 -1.53 -36.22
CA ASP A 237 31.79 -2.91 -36.01
C ASP A 237 30.26 -3.05 -36.18
N PHE A 238 29.79 -4.29 -36.31
CA PHE A 238 28.36 -4.57 -36.48
C PHE A 238 27.55 -4.26 -35.22
N GLU A 239 28.11 -4.52 -34.04
CA GLU A 239 27.45 -4.29 -32.76
C GLU A 239 27.14 -2.81 -32.56
N SER A 240 28.15 -1.93 -32.66
CA SER A 240 27.93 -0.50 -32.43
C SER A 240 27.04 0.13 -33.50
N LYS A 241 27.13 -0.33 -34.76
CA LYS A 241 26.23 0.14 -35.83
C LYS A 241 24.78 -0.25 -35.54
N THR A 242 24.54 -1.52 -35.17
CA THR A 242 23.19 -2.03 -34.86
C THR A 242 22.60 -1.32 -33.65
N LEU A 243 23.42 -1.06 -32.63
CA LEU A 243 23.01 -0.30 -31.46
C LEU A 243 22.73 1.16 -31.78
N ALA A 244 23.59 1.83 -32.55
CA ALA A 244 23.38 3.21 -32.98
C ALA A 244 22.09 3.38 -33.79
N ASP A 245 21.84 2.47 -34.74
CA ASP A 245 20.61 2.46 -35.54
C ASP A 245 19.37 2.21 -34.69
N TRP A 246 19.44 1.27 -33.74
CA TRP A 246 18.33 1.02 -32.81
C TRP A 246 18.07 2.22 -31.89
N LEU A 247 19.11 2.83 -31.32
CA LEU A 247 19.00 4.04 -30.49
C LEU A 247 18.37 5.19 -31.26
N GLY A 248 18.77 5.37 -32.53
CA GLY A 248 18.16 6.31 -33.45
C GLY A 248 16.67 6.03 -33.67
N LYS A 249 16.29 4.77 -33.90
CA LYS A 249 14.88 4.38 -34.03
C LYS A 249 14.06 4.60 -32.75
N GLN A 250 14.69 4.53 -31.58
CA GLN A 250 14.03 4.86 -30.30
C GLN A 250 13.86 6.38 -30.08
N GLY A 251 14.40 7.22 -30.97
CA GLY A 251 14.28 8.67 -30.93
C GLY A 251 15.45 9.39 -30.24
N HIS A 252 16.52 8.69 -29.87
CA HIS A 252 17.73 9.30 -29.30
C HIS A 252 18.54 10.05 -30.37
N THR A 253 19.27 11.08 -29.96
CA THR A 253 20.28 11.73 -30.82
C THR A 253 21.57 10.97 -30.68
N VAL A 254 22.06 10.39 -31.78
CA VAL A 254 23.24 9.52 -31.76
C VAL A 254 24.33 10.11 -32.65
N THR A 255 25.54 10.23 -32.13
CA THR A 255 26.74 10.59 -32.90
C THR A 255 27.73 9.45 -32.84
N VAL A 256 28.07 8.84 -33.97
CA VAL A 256 29.08 7.77 -34.03
C VAL A 256 30.36 8.34 -34.58
N SER A 257 31.45 8.24 -33.80
CA SER A 257 32.80 8.62 -34.22
C SER A 257 33.68 7.38 -34.19
N ALA A 258 34.21 6.98 -35.35
CA ALA A 258 35.09 5.82 -35.47
C ALA A 258 36.41 6.21 -36.13
N THR A 259 37.53 5.74 -35.57
CA THR A 259 38.85 5.89 -36.20
C THR A 259 38.96 4.88 -37.36
N LEU A 260 39.31 5.36 -38.57
CA LEU A 260 39.52 4.51 -39.74
C LEU A 260 41.01 4.22 -39.96
N SER A 261 41.87 5.21 -39.72
CA SER A 261 43.33 5.09 -39.75
C SER A 261 43.98 6.19 -38.91
N LYS A 262 45.31 6.20 -38.82
CA LYS A 262 46.05 7.34 -38.23
C LYS A 262 45.56 8.64 -38.91
N ASP A 263 45.02 9.55 -38.12
CA ASP A 263 44.48 10.86 -38.51
C ASP A 263 43.19 10.86 -39.39
N ILE A 264 42.57 9.71 -39.66
CA ILE A 264 41.29 9.64 -40.40
C ILE A 264 40.20 9.08 -39.48
N SER A 265 39.11 9.84 -39.34
CA SER A 265 37.92 9.42 -38.60
C SER A 265 36.66 9.57 -39.44
N SER A 266 35.69 8.70 -39.20
CA SER A 266 34.34 8.80 -39.74
C SER A 266 33.39 9.29 -38.66
N GLN A 267 32.49 10.20 -39.01
CA GLN A 267 31.45 10.69 -38.12
C GLN A 267 30.07 10.57 -38.77
N ILE A 268 29.15 9.88 -38.10
CA ILE A 268 27.75 9.74 -38.49
C ILE A 268 26.88 10.35 -37.40
N SER A 269 25.79 11.02 -37.77
CA SER A 269 24.83 11.59 -36.82
C SER A 269 23.40 11.21 -37.18
N ILE A 270 22.63 10.77 -36.20
CA ILE A 270 21.23 10.35 -36.31
C ILE A 270 20.37 11.26 -35.42
N ASN A 271 19.19 11.67 -35.90
CA ASN A 271 18.22 12.53 -35.19
C ASN A 271 18.81 13.85 -34.64
N LYS A 272 19.72 14.47 -35.39
CA LYS A 272 20.31 15.77 -35.03
C LYS A 272 19.44 16.91 -35.57
N ALA A 273 18.67 17.56 -34.71
CA ALA A 273 17.90 18.76 -35.07
C ALA A 273 18.71 20.04 -34.80
N GLY A 274 19.07 20.78 -35.85
CA GLY A 274 19.65 22.12 -35.77
C GLY A 274 21.19 22.22 -35.68
N LYS A 275 21.73 23.40 -36.02
CA LYS A 275 23.18 23.69 -36.11
C LYS A 275 23.90 23.69 -34.75
N SER A 276 23.18 23.75 -33.63
CA SER A 276 23.74 23.83 -32.27
C SER A 276 23.84 22.49 -31.52
N ALA A 277 23.24 21.43 -32.04
CA ALA A 277 23.18 20.10 -31.39
C ALA A 277 24.53 19.36 -31.29
N GLY A 278 25.63 19.94 -31.80
CA GLY A 278 26.99 19.41 -31.64
C GLY A 278 27.83 20.05 -30.52
N LYS A 279 27.28 21.03 -29.78
CA LYS A 279 28.01 21.77 -28.73
C LYS A 279 27.67 21.34 -27.30
N SER A 280 26.58 20.58 -27.10
CA SER A 280 26.22 20.06 -25.78
C SER A 280 27.02 18.79 -25.50
N ALA A 281 27.48 18.63 -24.26
CA ALA A 281 28.09 17.38 -23.81
C ALA A 281 27.07 16.23 -23.93
N PRO A 282 27.48 15.03 -24.38
CA PRO A 282 26.60 13.87 -24.43
C PRO A 282 26.18 13.42 -23.03
N ASP A 283 24.96 12.91 -22.89
CA ASP A 283 24.46 12.32 -21.65
C ASP A 283 25.06 10.93 -21.41
N LEU A 284 25.36 10.21 -22.50
CA LEU A 284 25.97 8.89 -22.48
C LEU A 284 27.04 8.77 -23.57
N ILE A 285 28.23 8.30 -23.18
CA ILE A 285 29.26 7.85 -24.12
C ILE A 285 29.29 6.34 -24.16
N ILE A 286 29.24 5.74 -25.37
CA ILE A 286 29.44 4.31 -25.58
C ILE A 286 30.81 4.13 -26.23
N THR A 287 31.68 3.32 -25.64
CA THR A 287 33.08 3.20 -26.08
C THR A 287 33.69 1.85 -25.70
N GLU A 288 34.97 1.69 -26.01
CA GLU A 288 35.76 0.48 -25.79
C GLU A 288 36.78 0.73 -24.65
N PRO A 289 37.22 -0.31 -23.92
CA PRO A 289 38.10 -0.15 -22.74
C PRO A 289 39.38 0.64 -23.02
N VAL A 290 39.95 0.47 -24.21
CA VAL A 290 41.13 1.21 -24.72
C VAL A 290 40.94 2.73 -24.72
N ASN A 291 39.70 3.22 -24.81
CA ASN A 291 39.37 4.64 -24.79
C ASN A 291 39.09 5.19 -23.38
N ALA A 292 39.25 4.39 -22.31
CA ALA A 292 38.96 4.83 -20.95
C ALA A 292 39.78 6.06 -20.51
N ALA A 293 41.02 6.19 -20.98
CA ALA A 293 41.90 7.33 -20.69
C ALA A 293 41.61 8.57 -21.56
N ASN A 294 40.73 8.46 -22.56
CA ASN A 294 40.40 9.56 -23.46
C ASN A 294 39.88 10.78 -22.67
N PRO A 295 40.38 12.01 -22.92
CA PRO A 295 39.94 13.21 -22.21
C PRO A 295 38.43 13.46 -22.23
N ILE A 296 37.74 13.13 -23.32
CA ILE A 296 36.28 13.29 -23.46
C ILE A 296 35.55 12.36 -22.48
N VAL A 297 36.02 11.11 -22.39
CA VAL A 297 35.46 10.10 -21.46
C VAL A 297 35.67 10.51 -20.01
N ARG A 298 36.90 10.90 -19.65
CA ARG A 298 37.22 11.35 -18.28
C ARG A 298 36.42 12.59 -17.89
N LYS A 299 36.32 13.57 -18.80
CA LYS A 299 35.53 14.79 -18.58
C LYS A 299 34.05 14.47 -18.37
N ALA A 300 33.47 13.61 -19.20
CA ALA A 300 32.06 13.23 -19.07
C ALA A 300 31.75 12.61 -17.69
N VAL A 301 32.58 11.67 -17.22
CA VAL A 301 32.40 11.07 -15.88
C VAL A 301 32.59 12.11 -14.77
N ALA A 302 33.57 13.01 -14.90
CA ALA A 302 33.79 14.08 -13.93
C ALA A 302 32.61 15.07 -13.86
N ASP A 303 31.98 15.35 -15.00
CA ASP A 303 30.79 16.21 -15.12
C ASP A 303 29.49 15.47 -14.72
N GLY A 304 29.58 14.23 -14.21
CA GLY A 304 28.44 13.44 -13.72
C GLY A 304 27.69 12.64 -14.78
N LYS A 305 28.18 12.64 -16.02
CA LYS A 305 27.58 11.92 -17.16
C LYS A 305 27.94 10.43 -17.17
N SER A 306 27.31 9.70 -18.06
CA SER A 306 27.41 8.25 -18.11
C SER A 306 28.34 7.77 -19.22
N VAL A 307 29.04 6.68 -18.98
CA VAL A 307 29.90 5.99 -19.96
C VAL A 307 29.59 4.50 -19.92
N LEU A 308 29.45 3.86 -21.07
CA LEU A 308 29.32 2.41 -21.20
C LEU A 308 30.49 1.85 -22.00
N PHE A 309 31.18 0.87 -21.42
CA PHE A 309 32.20 0.08 -22.09
C PHE A 309 31.60 -1.21 -22.66
N ILE A 310 31.74 -1.38 -23.98
CA ILE A 310 31.35 -2.58 -24.73
C ILE A 310 32.60 -3.23 -25.37
N ASN A 311 32.41 -4.40 -25.99
CA ASN A 311 33.45 -5.11 -26.75
C ASN A 311 34.73 -5.41 -25.96
N LEU A 312 34.57 -5.92 -24.73
CA LEU A 312 35.70 -6.35 -23.92
C LEU A 312 36.39 -7.56 -24.57
N THR A 313 37.72 -7.52 -24.67
CA THR A 313 38.51 -8.61 -25.24
C THR A 313 39.21 -9.40 -24.15
N ASN A 314 39.68 -8.73 -23.10
CA ASN A 314 40.25 -9.34 -21.91
C ASN A 314 39.64 -8.66 -20.68
N PRO A 315 38.51 -9.17 -20.16
CA PRO A 315 37.75 -8.51 -19.09
C PRO A 315 38.57 -8.13 -17.85
N GLU A 316 39.57 -8.91 -17.46
CA GLU A 316 40.42 -8.61 -16.30
C GLU A 316 41.34 -7.41 -16.55
N THR A 317 42.00 -7.39 -17.71
CA THR A 317 42.90 -6.31 -18.10
C THR A 317 42.11 -5.04 -18.42
N ASP A 318 41.02 -5.18 -19.19
CA ASP A 318 40.14 -4.09 -19.59
C ASP A 318 39.51 -3.40 -18.37
N SER A 319 39.02 -4.18 -17.40
CA SER A 319 38.48 -3.64 -16.15
C SER A 319 39.54 -2.85 -15.37
N ARG A 320 40.81 -3.30 -15.38
CA ARG A 320 41.91 -2.60 -14.70
C ARG A 320 42.18 -1.24 -15.37
N VAL A 321 42.17 -1.17 -16.70
CA VAL A 321 42.34 0.08 -17.46
C VAL A 321 41.21 1.07 -17.15
N VAL A 322 39.96 0.59 -17.09
CA VAL A 322 38.79 1.40 -16.72
C VAL A 322 38.89 1.90 -15.27
N ASN A 323 39.34 1.04 -14.34
CA ASN A 323 39.56 1.43 -12.94
C ASN A 323 40.59 2.53 -12.79
N GLN A 324 41.75 2.38 -13.42
CA GLN A 324 42.84 3.35 -13.37
C GLN A 324 42.44 4.70 -13.96
N SER A 325 41.65 4.69 -15.03
CA SER A 325 41.30 5.91 -15.76
C SER A 325 40.16 6.71 -15.12
N LEU A 326 39.19 6.01 -14.51
CA LEU A 326 37.91 6.61 -14.06
C LEU A 326 37.66 6.47 -12.56
N GLY A 327 38.60 5.94 -11.78
CA GLY A 327 38.45 5.74 -10.34
C GLY A 327 37.38 4.71 -9.97
N THR A 328 37.07 3.80 -10.89
CA THR A 328 36.12 2.70 -10.66
C THR A 328 36.80 1.52 -9.94
N ARG A 329 36.01 0.51 -9.54
CA ARG A 329 36.47 -0.65 -8.77
C ARG A 329 35.91 -1.95 -9.34
N TRP A 330 35.92 -2.06 -10.67
CA TRP A 330 35.54 -3.27 -11.38
C TRP A 330 36.45 -4.42 -11.03
N GLN A 331 35.83 -5.53 -10.62
CA GLN A 331 36.49 -6.80 -10.43
C GLN A 331 35.64 -7.84 -11.15
N VAL A 332 36.27 -8.58 -12.05
CA VAL A 332 35.64 -9.68 -12.78
C VAL A 332 36.36 -10.98 -12.44
N ARG A 333 35.63 -12.09 -12.42
CA ARG A 333 36.18 -13.42 -12.16
C ARG A 333 35.75 -14.37 -13.25
N LYS A 334 36.71 -15.06 -13.87
CA LYS A 334 36.43 -16.15 -14.80
C LYS A 334 35.72 -17.29 -14.06
N PHE A 335 34.65 -17.82 -14.65
CA PHE A 335 33.90 -18.93 -14.04
C PHE A 335 33.72 -20.15 -14.97
N SER A 336 34.09 -20.02 -16.24
CA SER A 336 34.06 -21.11 -17.22
C SER A 336 35.29 -21.04 -18.12
N ASN A 337 35.67 -22.17 -18.71
CA ASN A 337 36.76 -22.27 -19.69
C ASN A 337 36.28 -22.16 -21.14
N GLU A 338 34.97 -22.19 -21.39
CA GLU A 338 34.41 -21.96 -22.71
C GLU A 338 34.66 -20.51 -23.17
N PRO A 339 34.90 -20.27 -24.47
CA PRO A 339 35.17 -18.92 -24.98
C PRO A 339 33.97 -18.00 -24.86
N LEU A 340 32.76 -18.57 -24.97
CA LEU A 340 31.48 -17.87 -24.84
C LEU A 340 30.50 -18.75 -24.08
N ILE A 341 29.66 -18.13 -23.26
CA ILE A 341 28.60 -18.79 -22.49
C ILE A 341 27.24 -18.40 -23.09
N PRO A 342 26.41 -19.36 -23.49
CA PRO A 342 25.06 -19.07 -23.95
C PRO A 342 24.20 -18.60 -22.78
N MET A 343 23.60 -17.42 -22.92
CA MET A 343 22.66 -16.83 -21.95
C MET A 343 21.20 -17.20 -22.25
N GLY A 344 20.95 -17.95 -23.33
CA GLY A 344 19.63 -18.29 -23.85
C GLY A 344 19.14 -17.33 -24.94
N ASN A 345 18.18 -17.79 -25.75
CA ASN A 345 17.55 -17.03 -26.85
C ASN A 345 18.54 -16.37 -27.84
N GLY A 346 19.69 -17.00 -28.09
CA GLY A 346 20.70 -16.49 -29.04
C GLY A 346 21.65 -15.42 -28.50
N LEU A 347 21.63 -15.13 -27.19
CA LEU A 347 22.61 -14.25 -26.54
C LEU A 347 23.83 -15.02 -26.04
N ASN A 348 25.02 -14.47 -26.28
CA ASN A 348 26.29 -15.01 -25.81
C ASN A 348 27.03 -13.99 -24.93
N ALA A 349 27.67 -14.47 -23.87
CA ALA A 349 28.46 -13.66 -22.95
C ALA A 349 29.89 -14.19 -22.81
N LEU A 350 30.81 -13.32 -22.40
CA LEU A 350 32.16 -13.71 -21.99
C LEU A 350 32.07 -14.56 -20.70
N PRO A 351 33.00 -15.50 -20.46
CA PRO A 351 32.96 -16.46 -19.35
C PRO A 351 33.37 -15.85 -17.99
N TYR A 352 32.90 -14.63 -17.72
CA TYR A 352 33.24 -13.83 -16.55
C TYR A 352 31.98 -13.35 -15.83
N ARG A 353 32.11 -13.14 -14.52
CA ARG A 353 31.10 -12.51 -13.68
C ARG A 353 31.69 -11.34 -12.90
N PHE A 354 30.89 -10.32 -12.65
CA PHE A 354 31.25 -9.23 -11.74
C PHE A 354 31.33 -9.76 -10.29
N ALA A 355 32.33 -9.29 -9.53
CA ALA A 355 32.37 -9.48 -8.09
C ALA A 355 31.43 -8.47 -7.40
N ASP A 356 30.87 -8.85 -6.25
CA ASP A 356 29.96 -7.98 -5.52
C ASP A 356 30.65 -6.71 -5.01
N ASN A 357 30.00 -5.57 -5.23
CA ASN A 357 30.46 -4.27 -4.77
C ASN A 357 29.25 -3.37 -4.48
N PRO A 358 29.18 -2.71 -3.30
CA PRO A 358 28.02 -1.91 -2.90
C PRO A 358 27.73 -0.71 -3.82
N THR A 359 28.70 -0.23 -4.59
CA THR A 359 28.51 0.87 -5.55
C THR A 359 28.17 0.39 -6.96
N GLN A 360 28.04 -0.94 -7.16
CA GLN A 360 27.71 -1.55 -8.45
C GLN A 360 26.24 -2.01 -8.48
N PHE A 361 25.61 -1.74 -9.61
CA PHE A 361 24.22 -2.06 -9.89
C PHE A 361 24.16 -2.94 -11.14
N VAL A 362 23.93 -4.23 -10.94
CA VAL A 362 23.80 -5.20 -12.03
C VAL A 362 22.48 -4.99 -12.78
N VAL A 363 22.52 -5.12 -14.11
CA VAL A 363 21.34 -5.16 -14.97
C VAL A 363 20.72 -6.57 -14.84
N SER A 364 19.51 -6.66 -14.28
CA SER A 364 18.88 -7.95 -13.99
C SER A 364 18.76 -8.82 -15.25
N GLY A 365 19.23 -10.06 -15.17
CA GLY A 365 19.19 -11.03 -16.27
C GLY A 365 20.30 -10.90 -17.31
N TYR A 366 21.18 -9.90 -17.22
CA TYR A 366 22.26 -9.68 -18.19
C TYR A 366 23.61 -9.49 -17.49
N PRO A 367 24.73 -9.92 -18.10
CA PRO A 367 26.06 -9.76 -17.54
C PRO A 367 26.59 -8.36 -17.83
N ILE A 368 25.82 -7.35 -17.41
CA ILE A 368 26.13 -5.92 -17.55
C ILE A 368 25.91 -5.28 -16.18
N ALA A 369 26.80 -4.38 -15.79
CA ALA A 369 26.67 -3.65 -14.54
C ALA A 369 27.05 -2.18 -14.72
N ALA A 370 26.51 -1.32 -13.85
CA ALA A 370 26.90 0.09 -13.74
C ALA A 370 27.43 0.38 -12.34
N GLN A 371 28.56 1.08 -12.22
CA GLN A 371 29.13 1.57 -10.98
C GLN A 371 28.90 3.09 -10.87
N GLN A 372 28.41 3.54 -9.71
CA GLN A 372 28.30 4.96 -9.42
C GLN A 372 29.65 5.51 -8.92
N THR A 373 30.14 6.55 -9.56
CA THR A 373 31.28 7.40 -9.14
C THR A 373 30.83 8.86 -9.17
N ALA A 374 31.64 9.80 -9.68
CA ALA A 374 31.18 11.15 -10.01
C ALA A 374 30.05 11.10 -11.06
N GLY A 375 30.19 10.24 -12.07
CA GLY A 375 29.16 9.86 -13.04
C GLY A 375 28.77 8.40 -12.90
N ARG A 376 28.20 7.80 -13.96
CA ARG A 376 27.91 6.37 -14.01
C ARG A 376 28.75 5.68 -15.05
N VAL A 377 29.54 4.71 -14.62
CA VAL A 377 30.37 3.92 -15.52
C VAL A 377 29.75 2.54 -15.66
N GLY A 378 29.44 2.09 -16.87
CA GLY A 378 28.90 0.78 -17.19
C GLY A 378 29.92 -0.10 -17.88
N VAL A 379 29.88 -1.40 -17.62
CA VAL A 379 30.69 -2.41 -18.31
C VAL A 379 29.77 -3.55 -18.76
N SER A 380 29.88 -3.94 -20.03
CA SER A 380 29.19 -5.08 -20.61
C SER A 380 30.12 -6.27 -20.78
N LEU A 381 29.70 -7.45 -20.31
CA LEU A 381 30.36 -8.73 -20.62
C LEU A 381 29.58 -9.51 -21.70
N LEU A 382 28.57 -8.90 -22.33
CA LEU A 382 27.97 -9.48 -23.53
C LEU A 382 28.99 -9.44 -24.67
N SER A 383 29.03 -10.52 -25.45
CA SER A 383 29.90 -10.60 -26.63
C SER A 383 29.31 -9.81 -27.79
N GLU A 384 28.12 -10.23 -28.25
CA GLU A 384 27.39 -9.61 -29.36
C GLU A 384 25.89 -9.69 -29.09
N THR A 385 25.14 -8.67 -29.51
CA THR A 385 23.68 -8.63 -29.42
C THR A 385 23.00 -8.43 -30.78
N TYR A 386 23.74 -7.97 -31.79
CA TYR A 386 23.22 -7.78 -33.15
C TYR A 386 22.54 -9.02 -33.78
N PRO A 387 22.92 -10.30 -33.50
CA PRO A 387 22.20 -11.45 -34.06
C PRO A 387 20.72 -11.50 -33.66
N LEU A 388 20.36 -10.94 -32.49
CA LEU A 388 18.96 -10.81 -32.07
C LEU A 388 18.17 -9.85 -32.95
N ALA A 389 18.80 -8.72 -33.32
CA ALA A 389 18.19 -7.73 -34.20
C ALA A 389 17.97 -8.30 -35.60
N LEU A 390 18.91 -9.12 -36.09
CA LEU A 390 18.83 -9.75 -37.42
C LEU A 390 17.86 -10.95 -37.48
N SER A 391 17.73 -11.71 -36.39
CA SER A 391 16.85 -12.89 -36.31
C SER A 391 15.36 -12.56 -36.13
N GLY A 392 15.01 -11.28 -36.02
CA GLY A 392 13.63 -10.82 -35.83
C GLY A 392 13.16 -10.78 -34.38
N ASP A 393 13.98 -11.23 -33.41
CA ASP A 393 13.70 -11.07 -31.96
C ASP A 393 14.05 -9.66 -31.46
N SER A 394 13.48 -8.67 -32.15
CA SER A 394 13.61 -7.25 -31.83
C SER A 394 13.11 -6.90 -30.42
N LEU A 395 12.20 -7.71 -29.86
CA LEU A 395 11.71 -7.54 -28.50
C LEU A 395 12.78 -7.89 -27.46
N LEU A 396 13.51 -9.00 -27.63
CA LEU A 396 14.60 -9.35 -26.73
C LEU A 396 15.73 -8.31 -26.82
N TYR A 397 16.11 -7.92 -28.04
CA TYR A 397 17.11 -6.87 -28.27
C TYR A 397 16.72 -5.55 -27.57
N THR A 398 15.49 -5.10 -27.78
CA THR A 398 14.94 -3.90 -27.11
C THR A 398 14.96 -4.06 -25.60
N ARG A 399 14.59 -5.24 -25.08
CA ARG A 399 14.60 -5.52 -23.64
C ARG A 399 16.01 -5.41 -23.04
N VAL A 400 17.05 -5.94 -23.70
CA VAL A 400 18.45 -5.84 -23.25
C VAL A 400 18.86 -4.38 -23.14
N TRP A 401 18.80 -3.65 -24.24
CA TRP A 401 19.36 -2.30 -24.31
C TRP A 401 18.57 -1.28 -23.52
N THR A 402 17.25 -1.42 -23.44
CA THR A 402 16.46 -0.49 -22.60
C THR A 402 16.71 -0.72 -21.11
N ALA A 403 16.98 -1.95 -20.68
CA ALA A 403 17.39 -2.25 -19.29
C ALA A 403 18.79 -1.66 -18.97
N VAL A 404 19.72 -1.70 -19.93
CA VAL A 404 21.05 -1.07 -19.80
C VAL A 404 20.92 0.45 -19.69
N LEU A 405 20.19 1.07 -20.62
CA LEU A 405 19.96 2.52 -20.62
C LEU A 405 19.27 2.98 -19.33
N ALA A 406 18.30 2.23 -18.80
CA ALA A 406 17.63 2.58 -17.55
C ALA A 406 18.58 2.65 -16.34
N ARG A 407 19.68 1.89 -16.35
CA ARG A 407 20.73 1.96 -15.31
C ARG A 407 21.70 3.11 -15.53
N LEU A 408 22.00 3.43 -16.78
CA LEU A 408 22.97 4.46 -17.13
C LEU A 408 22.37 5.85 -17.23
N SER A 409 21.08 6.01 -17.53
CA SER A 409 20.41 7.30 -17.55
C SER A 409 20.43 7.92 -16.16
N GLU A 410 20.67 9.23 -16.07
CA GLU A 410 20.55 10.00 -14.82
C GLU A 410 19.19 9.74 -14.13
N SER A 411 19.11 9.90 -12.81
CA SER A 411 17.80 9.84 -12.14
C SER A 411 16.98 11.06 -12.56
N ASN A 412 16.12 10.88 -13.56
CA ASN A 412 15.35 11.96 -14.17
C ASN A 412 14.65 12.87 -13.14
N GLN A 413 14.51 14.12 -13.54
CA GLN A 413 13.63 15.08 -12.90
C GLN A 413 12.20 14.52 -12.81
N ASN A 414 11.51 14.86 -11.73
CA ASN A 414 10.10 14.63 -11.47
C ASN A 414 9.65 13.16 -11.66
N THR A 415 10.06 12.29 -10.74
CA THR A 415 9.62 10.89 -10.69
C THR A 415 8.40 10.76 -9.79
N VAL A 416 7.23 10.62 -10.40
CA VAL A 416 6.00 10.20 -9.72
C VAL A 416 6.05 8.67 -9.55
N GLN A 417 5.96 8.21 -8.31
CA GLN A 417 5.87 6.79 -7.97
C GLN A 417 4.49 6.51 -7.39
N VAL A 418 3.87 5.50 -7.95
CA VAL A 418 2.55 5.00 -7.54
C VAL A 418 2.73 3.53 -7.21
N ASP A 419 2.48 3.15 -5.98
CA ASP A 419 2.41 1.74 -5.60
C ASP A 419 1.00 1.22 -5.92
N ALA A 420 0.94 0.19 -6.75
CA ALA A 420 -0.29 -0.44 -7.22
C ALA A 420 -0.43 -1.86 -6.63
N PRO A 421 -1.66 -2.37 -6.46
CA PRO A 421 -2.93 -1.84 -6.95
C PRO A 421 -3.44 -0.63 -6.16
N VAL A 422 -3.96 0.36 -6.88
CA VAL A 422 -4.70 1.50 -6.29
C VAL A 422 -6.19 1.20 -6.42
N TYR A 423 -6.96 1.36 -5.36
CA TYR A 423 -8.40 1.08 -5.37
C TYR A 423 -9.23 2.36 -5.18
N SER A 424 -10.40 2.41 -5.80
CA SER A 424 -11.35 3.51 -5.62
C SER A 424 -11.86 3.55 -4.18
N GLY A 425 -11.90 4.74 -3.57
CA GLY A 425 -12.38 4.96 -2.21
C GLY A 425 -11.39 4.62 -1.10
N ILE A 426 -10.32 3.87 -1.40
CA ILE A 426 -9.23 3.54 -0.48
C ILE A 426 -8.17 4.65 -0.53
N ARG A 427 -7.63 5.03 0.63
CA ARG A 427 -6.65 6.14 0.71
C ARG A 427 -5.29 5.62 0.24
N GLN A 428 -4.74 6.25 -0.80
CA GLN A 428 -3.46 5.88 -1.38
C GLN A 428 -2.46 7.04 -1.28
N ALA A 429 -1.19 6.71 -1.02
CA ALA A 429 -0.08 7.64 -1.09
C ALA A 429 0.55 7.65 -2.49
N ILE A 430 0.88 8.84 -2.98
CA ILE A 430 1.60 9.08 -4.22
C ILE A 430 2.89 9.82 -3.86
N LEU A 431 4.02 9.24 -4.22
CA LEU A 431 5.35 9.78 -3.94
C LEU A 431 5.84 10.57 -5.17
N ILE A 432 6.47 11.71 -4.93
CA ILE A 432 7.06 12.55 -5.97
C ILE A 432 8.51 12.83 -5.58
N ASN A 433 9.45 12.50 -6.45
CA ASN A 433 10.87 12.71 -6.22
C ASN A 433 11.47 13.63 -7.28
N ASN A 434 12.34 14.54 -6.85
CA ASN A 434 13.01 15.55 -7.67
C ASN A 434 12.06 16.40 -8.53
N PRO A 435 10.93 16.93 -8.00
CA PRO A 435 10.04 17.74 -8.82
C PRO A 435 10.78 18.98 -9.34
N SER A 436 10.59 19.31 -10.63
CA SER A 436 11.30 20.41 -11.28
C SER A 436 11.04 21.76 -10.61
N ASN A 437 9.85 21.92 -10.02
CA ASN A 437 9.44 23.08 -9.21
C ASN A 437 8.81 22.58 -7.89
N ARG A 438 8.81 23.41 -6.84
CA ARG A 438 8.17 23.08 -5.56
C ARG A 438 6.64 23.15 -5.68
N LEU A 439 6.04 22.09 -6.21
CA LEU A 439 4.60 21.92 -6.34
C LEU A 439 3.95 21.83 -4.96
N THR A 440 2.88 22.59 -4.73
CA THR A 440 2.05 22.51 -3.50
C THR A 440 0.89 21.53 -3.66
N SER A 441 0.47 21.26 -4.91
CA SER A 441 -0.58 20.32 -5.25
C SER A 441 -0.28 19.54 -6.53
N LEU A 442 -0.92 18.38 -6.67
CA LEU A 442 -0.87 17.52 -7.84
C LEU A 442 -2.30 17.18 -8.26
N ARG A 443 -2.67 17.47 -9.51
CA ARG A 443 -3.98 17.08 -10.07
C ARG A 443 -3.92 15.67 -10.63
N ILE A 444 -4.85 14.82 -10.20
CA ILE A 444 -5.01 13.46 -10.70
C ILE A 444 -6.48 13.26 -11.10
N GLY A 445 -6.74 13.22 -12.40
CA GLY A 445 -8.10 13.23 -12.95
C GLY A 445 -8.89 14.46 -12.49
N LYS A 446 -9.96 14.21 -11.73
CA LYS A 446 -10.79 15.25 -11.10
C LYS A 446 -10.38 15.59 -9.67
N ASP A 447 -9.47 14.81 -9.08
CA ASP A 447 -9.01 14.97 -7.71
C ASP A 447 -7.75 15.85 -7.65
N THR A 448 -7.58 16.57 -6.54
CA THR A 448 -6.38 17.39 -6.29
C THR A 448 -5.73 16.95 -4.99
N LEU A 449 -4.50 16.47 -5.07
CA LEU A 449 -3.69 16.08 -3.93
C LEU A 449 -2.93 17.28 -3.41
N ARG A 450 -2.93 17.50 -2.11
CA ARG A 450 -1.97 18.40 -1.46
C ARG A 450 -0.68 17.64 -1.19
N LEU A 451 0.44 18.29 -1.47
CA LEU A 451 1.76 17.70 -1.32
C LEU A 451 2.42 18.18 -0.03
N THR A 452 2.97 17.23 0.73
CA THR A 452 3.78 17.48 1.91
C THR A 452 5.21 17.06 1.61
N TYR A 453 6.15 17.99 1.73
CA TYR A 453 7.57 17.71 1.51
C TYR A 453 8.17 16.99 2.72
N SER A 454 9.09 16.08 2.45
CA SER A 454 9.85 15.40 3.49
C SER A 454 10.77 16.40 4.20
N PRO A 455 10.87 16.35 5.53
CA PRO A 455 11.85 17.15 6.28
C PRO A 455 13.29 16.67 6.09
N ILE A 456 13.49 15.43 5.61
CA ILE A 456 14.81 14.81 5.42
C ILE A 456 15.32 15.02 3.98
N ASN A 457 14.41 14.99 3.00
CA ASN A 457 14.73 15.23 1.60
C ASN A 457 13.76 16.26 1.02
N ASP A 458 14.23 17.50 0.88
CA ASP A 458 13.46 18.63 0.36
C ASP A 458 13.04 18.47 -1.11
N ARG A 459 13.62 17.47 -1.80
CA ARG A 459 13.24 17.05 -3.16
C ARG A 459 12.28 15.86 -3.18
N SER A 460 11.78 15.42 -2.04
CA SER A 460 10.74 14.39 -1.96
C SER A 460 9.45 14.97 -1.38
N ALA A 461 8.33 14.70 -2.02
CA ALA A 461 7.00 15.06 -1.54
C ALA A 461 6.05 13.87 -1.60
N VAL A 462 5.08 13.87 -0.69
CA VAL A 462 4.03 12.84 -0.62
C VAL A 462 2.67 13.52 -0.67
N GLY A 463 1.78 13.01 -1.50
CA GLY A 463 0.36 13.36 -1.48
C GLY A 463 -0.46 12.13 -1.12
N THR A 464 -1.49 12.28 -0.29
CA THR A 464 -2.41 11.19 0.03
C THR A 464 -3.84 11.57 -0.34
N SER A 465 -4.57 10.72 -1.04
CA SER A 465 -5.99 10.93 -1.34
C SER A 465 -6.72 9.60 -1.53
N SER A 466 -8.05 9.62 -1.44
CA SER A 466 -8.92 8.54 -1.90
C SER A 466 -9.55 8.92 -3.24
N PHE A 467 -9.36 8.08 -4.25
CA PHE A 467 -9.82 8.36 -5.60
C PHE A 467 -11.23 7.86 -5.80
N ARG A 468 -12.16 8.71 -6.27
CA ARG A 468 -13.57 8.31 -6.42
C ARG A 468 -13.84 7.57 -7.72
N GLN A 469 -13.11 7.90 -8.79
CA GLN A 469 -13.34 7.36 -10.11
C GLN A 469 -12.35 6.21 -10.39
N ALA A 470 -12.89 5.04 -10.72
CA ALA A 470 -12.10 3.92 -11.22
C ALA A 470 -11.66 4.15 -12.68
N GLY A 471 -10.71 3.35 -13.14
CA GLY A 471 -10.11 3.42 -14.48
C GLY A 471 -8.84 4.26 -14.54
N TRP A 472 -8.40 4.55 -15.76
CA TRP A 472 -7.22 5.40 -16.01
C TRP A 472 -7.47 6.85 -15.59
N GLN A 473 -6.71 7.33 -14.63
CA GLN A 473 -6.70 8.70 -14.16
C GLN A 473 -5.43 9.41 -14.66
N PRO A 474 -5.54 10.52 -15.42
CA PRO A 474 -4.38 11.28 -15.85
C PRO A 474 -3.73 11.96 -14.63
N ILE A 475 -2.41 11.92 -14.55
CA ILE A 475 -1.61 12.66 -13.57
C ILE A 475 -0.93 13.80 -14.34
N GLN A 476 -1.35 15.04 -14.08
CA GLN A 476 -0.96 16.20 -14.89
C GLN A 476 -1.21 15.94 -16.39
N ASP A 477 -0.24 16.27 -17.25
CA ASP A 477 -0.42 16.30 -18.71
C ASP A 477 0.18 15.09 -19.44
N SER A 478 1.04 14.29 -18.78
CA SER A 478 1.87 13.29 -19.46
C SER A 478 1.87 11.89 -18.84
N LEU A 479 1.31 11.74 -17.65
CA LEU A 479 1.28 10.47 -16.91
C LEU A 479 -0.15 10.01 -16.70
N ALA A 480 -0.32 8.72 -16.40
CA ALA A 480 -1.58 8.20 -15.91
C ALA A 480 -1.33 7.14 -14.84
N MET A 481 -2.30 6.94 -13.96
CA MET A 481 -2.36 5.80 -13.06
C MET A 481 -3.70 5.09 -13.23
N TYR A 482 -3.74 3.80 -12.93
CA TYR A 482 -4.99 3.05 -12.95
C TYR A 482 -5.55 2.92 -11.54
N VAL A 483 -6.82 3.27 -11.37
CA VAL A 483 -7.58 3.07 -10.13
C VAL A 483 -8.52 1.89 -10.34
N ASN A 484 -8.25 0.78 -9.67
CA ASN A 484 -9.12 -0.39 -9.69
C ASN A 484 -10.46 -0.07 -9.03
N PRO A 485 -11.59 -0.54 -9.61
CA PRO A 485 -12.87 -0.43 -8.94
C PRO A 485 -12.86 -1.30 -7.67
N LEU A 486 -13.39 -0.77 -6.57
CA LEU A 486 -13.64 -1.55 -5.36
C LEU A 486 -14.82 -2.49 -5.61
N ARG A 487 -14.55 -3.76 -5.88
CA ARG A 487 -15.58 -4.80 -6.08
C ARG A 487 -15.62 -5.75 -4.89
N ALA A 488 -16.81 -6.26 -4.58
CA ALA A 488 -17.01 -7.15 -3.44
C ALA A 488 -16.39 -8.55 -3.63
N ASP A 489 -16.20 -8.96 -4.88
CA ASP A 489 -15.62 -10.25 -5.28
C ASP A 489 -14.08 -10.23 -5.37
N ASP A 490 -13.45 -9.06 -5.31
CA ASP A 490 -11.99 -8.93 -5.34
C ASP A 490 -11.40 -9.17 -3.93
N PRO A 491 -10.69 -10.30 -3.70
CA PRO A 491 -10.13 -10.62 -2.40
C PRO A 491 -9.04 -9.64 -1.96
N ILE A 492 -8.25 -9.09 -2.90
CA ILE A 492 -7.18 -8.14 -2.60
C ILE A 492 -7.77 -6.79 -2.18
N ALA A 493 -8.81 -6.34 -2.90
CA ALA A 493 -9.51 -5.11 -2.57
C ALA A 493 -10.18 -5.17 -1.17
N GLY A 494 -10.86 -6.27 -0.87
CA GLY A 494 -11.46 -6.51 0.44
C GLY A 494 -10.43 -6.51 1.56
N ARG A 495 -9.30 -7.19 1.35
CA ARG A 495 -8.18 -7.20 2.30
C ARG A 495 -7.60 -5.81 2.54
N ALA A 496 -7.40 -5.03 1.48
CA ALA A 496 -6.90 -3.66 1.58
C ALA A 496 -7.86 -2.77 2.38
N LEU A 497 -9.17 -2.90 2.15
CA LEU A 497 -10.22 -2.18 2.84
C LEU A 497 -10.24 -2.50 4.35
N VAL A 498 -10.27 -3.78 4.72
CA VAL A 498 -10.27 -4.20 6.13
C VAL A 498 -8.98 -3.80 6.83
N SER A 499 -7.83 -3.98 6.18
CA SER A 499 -6.52 -3.56 6.71
C SER A 499 -6.48 -2.06 6.98
N GLN A 500 -6.98 -1.22 6.06
CA GLN A 500 -7.06 0.21 6.26
C GLN A 500 -8.03 0.57 7.40
N PHE A 501 -9.18 -0.10 7.48
CA PHE A 501 -10.16 0.10 8.54
C PHE A 501 -9.59 -0.22 9.92
N ILE A 502 -8.95 -1.39 10.07
CA ILE A 502 -8.31 -1.80 11.34
C ILE A 502 -7.21 -0.84 11.75
N LYS A 503 -6.35 -0.40 10.81
CA LYS A 503 -5.30 0.60 11.09
C LYS A 503 -5.89 1.93 11.54
N ALA A 504 -6.97 2.39 10.89
CA ALA A 504 -7.66 3.62 11.28
C ALA A 504 -8.30 3.48 12.67
N HIS A 505 -8.93 2.34 12.95
CA HIS A 505 -9.56 2.05 14.23
C HIS A 505 -8.53 2.02 15.36
N SER A 506 -7.40 1.32 15.18
CA SER A 506 -6.35 1.23 16.21
C SER A 506 -5.77 2.60 16.57
N LEU A 507 -5.67 3.53 15.62
CA LEU A 507 -5.21 4.90 15.89
C LEU A 507 -6.19 5.69 16.76
N VAL A 508 -7.49 5.49 16.55
CA VAL A 508 -8.54 6.12 17.38
C VAL A 508 -8.54 5.52 18.78
N SER A 509 -8.42 4.20 18.92
CA SER A 509 -8.36 3.52 20.22
C SER A 509 -7.14 3.93 21.06
N LEU A 510 -6.02 4.28 20.43
CA LEU A 510 -4.82 4.78 21.13
C LEU A 510 -4.97 6.22 21.65
N ILE A 511 -5.78 7.05 20.98
CA ILE A 511 -6.02 8.45 21.37
C ILE A 511 -7.16 8.53 22.38
N GLY A 512 -8.17 7.69 22.25
CA GLY A 512 -9.26 7.51 23.23
C GLY A 512 -8.86 6.56 24.34
N GLY A 513 -7.75 6.88 25.04
CA GLY A 513 -7.21 6.08 26.13
C GLY A 513 -8.29 5.62 27.12
N GLU A 514 -8.10 4.39 27.60
CA GLU A 514 -9.02 3.57 28.38
C GLU A 514 -9.97 2.75 27.49
N THR A 515 -9.70 1.43 27.45
CA THR A 515 -10.74 0.41 27.35
C THR A 515 -11.90 0.86 28.20
N SER A 516 -12.94 1.36 27.56
CA SER A 516 -14.11 1.82 28.26
C SER A 516 -14.69 0.61 28.97
N ASP A 517 -14.39 0.46 30.26
CA ASP A 517 -15.24 -0.23 31.21
C ASP A 517 -16.55 0.56 31.22
N GLN A 518 -17.37 0.37 30.18
CA GLN A 518 -18.66 1.00 30.05
C GLN A 518 -19.55 0.37 31.11
N THR A 519 -19.54 1.01 32.27
CA THR A 519 -20.45 0.74 33.36
C THR A 519 -21.87 0.94 32.85
N SER A 520 -22.57 -0.17 32.57
CA SER A 520 -23.99 -0.10 32.24
C SER A 520 -24.73 0.30 33.52
N THR A 521 -25.52 1.35 33.44
CA THR A 521 -26.38 1.74 34.55
C THR A 521 -27.58 0.78 34.65
N ALA A 522 -27.83 0.26 35.85
CA ALA A 522 -29.07 -0.45 36.15
C ALA A 522 -30.02 0.45 36.92
N GLN A 523 -31.29 0.39 36.54
CA GLN A 523 -32.40 1.10 37.17
C GLN A 523 -33.39 0.07 37.72
N LEU A 524 -33.99 0.37 38.87
CA LEU A 524 -35.14 -0.42 39.35
C LEU A 524 -36.28 -0.25 38.32
N PRO A 525 -36.82 -1.33 37.74
CA PRO A 525 -37.88 -1.20 36.75
C PRO A 525 -39.13 -0.57 37.36
N ASN A 526 -39.89 0.19 36.56
CA ASN A 526 -41.06 0.96 37.03
C ASN A 526 -42.10 0.11 37.80
N TRP A 527 -42.26 -1.16 37.44
CA TRP A 527 -43.16 -2.07 38.15
C TRP A 527 -42.69 -2.38 39.58
N GLY A 528 -41.38 -2.39 39.84
CA GLY A 528 -40.81 -2.61 41.17
C GLY A 528 -41.13 -1.44 42.09
N TRP A 529 -41.04 -0.21 41.59
CA TRP A 529 -41.49 0.99 42.30
C TRP A 529 -43.00 0.98 42.58
N LEU A 530 -43.80 0.53 41.61
CA LEU A 530 -45.24 0.42 41.75
C LEU A 530 -45.65 -0.58 42.84
N LEU A 531 -44.98 -1.74 42.94
CA LEU A 531 -45.20 -2.70 44.01
C LEU A 531 -44.86 -2.14 45.39
N LEU A 532 -43.73 -1.42 45.52
CA LEU A 532 -43.34 -0.78 46.77
C LEU A 532 -44.36 0.30 47.20
N LEU A 533 -44.85 1.11 46.26
CA LEU A 533 -45.91 2.09 46.53
C LEU A 533 -47.22 1.43 46.96
N LEU A 534 -47.65 0.36 46.27
CA LEU A 534 -48.84 -0.40 46.64
C LEU A 534 -48.71 -1.04 48.03
N ALA A 535 -47.54 -1.59 48.36
CA ALA A 535 -47.27 -2.14 49.69
C ALA A 535 -47.39 -1.06 50.80
N CYS A 536 -46.89 0.15 50.54
CA CYS A 536 -47.02 1.26 51.50
C CYS A 536 -48.46 1.77 51.62
N PHE A 537 -49.19 1.90 50.51
CA PHE A 537 -50.60 2.31 50.57
C PHE A 537 -51.49 1.27 51.26
N THR A 538 -51.24 -0.02 51.01
CA THR A 538 -51.95 -1.10 51.70
C THR A 538 -51.63 -1.10 53.19
N ALA A 539 -50.37 -0.94 53.58
CA ALA A 539 -49.98 -0.82 54.99
C ALA A 539 -50.64 0.39 55.68
N LEU A 540 -50.69 1.55 55.01
CA LEU A 540 -51.38 2.76 55.51
C LEU A 540 -52.91 2.59 55.61
N TRP A 541 -53.51 1.77 54.75
CA TRP A 541 -54.95 1.49 54.76
C TRP A 541 -55.35 0.43 55.80
N VAL A 542 -54.46 -0.53 56.06
CA VAL A 542 -54.65 -1.61 57.04
C VAL A 542 -54.43 -1.12 58.47
N GLU A 543 -53.49 -0.18 58.68
CA GLU A 543 -53.20 0.43 60.00
C GLU A 543 -54.46 0.81 60.82
N PRO A 544 -55.45 1.54 60.30
CA PRO A 544 -56.62 1.93 61.09
C PRO A 544 -57.58 0.76 61.42
N LYS A 545 -57.42 -0.42 60.81
CA LYS A 545 -58.34 -1.55 60.93
C LYS A 545 -57.88 -2.66 61.86
N ILE A 546 -56.57 -2.75 62.12
CA ILE A 546 -55.96 -3.84 62.91
C ILE A 546 -55.59 -3.41 64.33
N SER A 547 -55.62 -2.10 64.63
CA SER A 547 -55.26 -1.53 65.94
C SER A 547 -56.42 -0.88 66.66
#